data_AF-A0A973PDY6-F1
#
_entry.id   AF-A0A973PDY6-F1
#
_cell.length_a   1.000
_cell.length_b   1.000
_cell.length_c   1.000
_cell.angle_alpha   90.00
_cell.angle_beta   90.00
_cell.angle_gamma   90.00
#
_symmetry.space_group_name_H-M   'P 1'
#
loop_
_entity.id
_entity.type
_entity.pdbx_description
1 polymer ?
#
loop_
_entity_poly.entity_id
_entity_poly.type
_entity_poly.pdbx_seq_one_letter_code
_entity_poly.pdbx_strand_id
1 'polypeptide(L)'
;MTNGSVEAVVAVRIRRFSVGALDCVLIGDGETESPLGDFFGPDTGAPEEALRQAADESGRTTLTCGYTCLCVETSAGLAIIDTGLGRSFLG
;
A
#
# COMPACT_ATOMS: atom_id res chain seq x y z
N MET A 1 -8.52 1.11 34.68
CA MET A 1 -9.11 1.28 33.34
C MET A 1 -8.04 0.86 32.35
N THR A 2 -8.20 -0.32 31.77
CA THR A 2 -7.23 -0.92 30.85
C THR A 2 -7.31 -0.27 29.48
N ASN A 3 -6.18 0.23 28.98
CA ASN A 3 -6.02 0.68 27.60
C ASN A 3 -6.32 -0.50 26.66
N GLY A 4 -7.48 -0.48 26.01
CA GLY A 4 -7.77 -1.36 24.90
C GLY A 4 -7.07 -0.84 23.66
N SER A 5 -5.97 -1.47 23.28
CA SER A 5 -5.40 -1.34 21.94
C SER A 5 -6.48 -1.72 20.92
N VAL A 6 -6.89 -0.76 20.11
CA VAL A 6 -7.80 -1.01 19.00
C VAL A 6 -6.98 -1.75 17.94
N GLU A 7 -7.03 -3.08 17.94
CA GLU A 7 -6.58 -3.87 16.79
C GLU A 7 -7.46 -3.44 15.61
N ALA A 8 -6.90 -2.64 14.71
CA ALA A 8 -7.48 -2.44 13.40
C ALA A 8 -7.46 -3.79 12.70
N VAL A 9 -8.60 -4.50 12.69
CA VAL A 9 -8.80 -5.66 11.83
C VAL A 9 -8.85 -5.14 10.40
N VAL A 10 -7.68 -4.99 9.78
CA VAL A 10 -7.61 -4.61 8.37
C VAL A 10 -8.09 -5.80 7.56
N ALA A 11 -9.25 -5.66 6.92
CA ALA A 11 -9.79 -6.70 6.06
C ALA A 11 -8.77 -7.03 4.97
N VAL A 12 -8.25 -8.27 4.97
CA VAL A 12 -7.30 -8.74 3.96
C VAL A 12 -7.96 -8.63 2.59
N ARG A 13 -7.44 -7.74 1.74
CA ARG A 13 -7.94 -7.55 0.38
C ARG A 13 -7.17 -8.47 -0.56
N ILE A 14 -7.81 -9.53 -1.05
CA ILE A 14 -7.22 -10.43 -2.04
C ILE A 14 -7.87 -10.16 -3.40
N ARG A 15 -7.06 -9.81 -4.40
CA ARG A 15 -7.51 -9.61 -5.78
C ARG A 15 -6.76 -10.53 -6.73
N ARG A 16 -7.50 -11.34 -7.47
CA ARG A 16 -6.95 -12.19 -8.54
C ARG A 16 -7.12 -11.52 -9.89
N PHE A 17 -6.12 -11.64 -10.74
CA PHE A 17 -6.12 -11.15 -12.11
C PHE A 17 -5.08 -11.90 -12.93
N SER A 18 -5.11 -11.79 -14.25
CA SER A 18 -4.10 -12.41 -15.12
C SER A 18 -3.40 -11.36 -15.98
N VAL A 19 -2.14 -11.61 -16.31
CA VAL A 19 -1.35 -10.79 -17.24
C VAL A 19 -0.74 -11.72 -18.29
N GLY A 20 -1.36 -11.75 -19.47
CA GLY A 20 -1.02 -12.75 -20.48
C GLY A 20 -1.27 -14.16 -19.96
N ALA A 21 -0.22 -14.98 -19.87
CA ALA A 21 -0.27 -16.34 -19.34
C ALA A 21 0.08 -16.44 -17.84
N LEU A 22 0.26 -15.32 -17.16
CA LEU A 22 0.58 -15.28 -15.73
C LEU A 22 -0.70 -15.12 -14.92
N ASP A 23 -0.86 -15.96 -13.90
CA ASP A 23 -1.92 -15.81 -12.91
C ASP A 23 -1.36 -15.08 -11.69
N CYS A 24 -2.02 -13.99 -11.34
CA CYS A 24 -1.55 -13.04 -10.35
C CYS A 24 -2.55 -12.92 -9.20
N VAL A 25 -2.02 -12.81 -7.98
CA VAL A 25 -2.77 -12.51 -6.78
C VAL A 25 -2.11 -11.33 -6.07
N LEU A 26 -2.83 -10.21 -6.01
CA LEU A 26 -2.49 -9.09 -5.15
C LEU A 26 -3.12 -9.31 -3.78
N ILE A 27 -2.33 -9.24 -2.72
CA ILE A 27 -2.76 -9.42 -1.35
C ILE A 27 -2.45 -8.15 -0.58
N GLY A 28 -3.47 -7.52 0.00
CA GLY A 28 -3.32 -6.38 0.90
C GLY A 28 -2.90 -6.84 2.29
N ASP A 29 -1.82 -6.25 2.80
CA ASP A 29 -1.22 -6.53 4.11
C ASP A 29 -1.40 -5.36 5.10
N GLY A 30 -2.38 -4.50 4.83
CA GLY A 30 -2.66 -3.32 5.65
C GLY A 30 -2.62 -2.03 4.86
N GLU A 31 -2.96 -0.94 5.55
CA GLU A 31 -2.81 0.42 5.07
C GLU A 31 -2.39 1.33 6.22
N THR A 32 -1.60 2.35 5.93
CA THR A 32 -1.29 3.43 6.86
C THR A 32 -1.73 4.76 6.26
N GLU A 33 -2.04 5.73 7.12
CA GLU A 33 -2.20 7.11 6.67
C GLU A 33 -0.88 7.86 6.83
N SER A 34 -0.59 8.75 5.90
CA SER A 34 0.59 9.59 5.97
C SER A 34 0.30 11.00 5.48
N PRO A 35 0.88 12.04 6.09
CA PRO A 35 0.80 13.41 5.59
C PRO A 35 1.25 13.49 4.13
N LEU A 36 0.53 14.26 3.31
CA LEU A 36 0.89 14.42 1.89
C LEU A 36 2.28 15.05 1.71
N GLY A 37 2.68 15.93 2.63
CA GLY A 37 4.00 16.58 2.62
C GLY A 37 5.17 15.60 2.75
N ASP A 38 4.96 14.41 3.31
CA ASP A 38 6.02 13.40 3.48
C ASP A 38 6.29 12.63 2.17
N PHE A 39 5.31 12.59 1.25
CA PHE A 39 5.40 11.90 -0.04
C PHE A 39 5.75 12.84 -1.20
N PHE A 40 5.38 14.11 -1.08
CA PHE A 40 5.48 15.09 -2.16
C PHE A 40 6.43 16.24 -1.81
N GLY A 41 7.63 15.88 -1.36
CA GLY A 41 8.72 16.82 -1.10
C GLY A 41 9.65 17.04 -2.30
N PRO A 42 10.46 18.11 -2.32
CA PRO A 42 11.40 18.40 -3.41
C PRO A 42 12.41 17.27 -3.66
N ASP A 43 12.75 16.52 -2.61
CA ASP A 43 13.74 15.44 -2.67
C ASP A 43 13.16 14.10 -3.14
N THR A 44 11.83 13.99 -3.32
CA THR A 44 11.20 12.72 -3.73
C THR A 44 11.24 12.50 -5.25
N GLY A 45 11.74 13.49 -6.01
CA GLY A 45 11.84 13.43 -7.47
C GLY A 45 10.49 13.46 -8.19
N ALA A 46 9.39 13.61 -7.43
CA ALA A 46 8.06 13.67 -7.97
C ALA A 46 7.72 15.13 -8.39
N PRO A 47 6.92 15.35 -9.45
CA PRO A 47 6.58 16.70 -9.89
C PRO A 47 5.73 17.40 -8.83
N GLU A 48 6.38 18.21 -7.97
CA GLU A 48 5.77 18.83 -6.79
C GLU A 48 4.46 19.56 -7.13
N GLU A 49 4.45 20.31 -8.24
CA GLU A 49 3.28 21.10 -8.66
C GLU A 49 2.07 20.22 -9.00
N ALA A 50 2.25 19.15 -9.77
CA ALA A 50 1.14 18.29 -10.17
C ALA A 50 0.55 17.54 -8.96
N LEU A 51 1.37 17.24 -7.97
CA LEU A 51 0.98 16.50 -6.77
C LEU A 51 0.33 17.41 -5.73
N ARG A 52 0.84 18.63 -5.55
CA ARG A 52 0.17 19.67 -4.77
C ARG A 52 -1.17 20.04 -5.38
N GLN A 53 -1.24 20.23 -6.70
CA GLN A 53 -2.50 20.52 -7.37
C GLN A 53 -3.53 19.40 -7.15
N ALA A 54 -3.14 18.14 -7.33
CA ALA A 54 -4.03 17.00 -7.09
C ALA A 54 -4.47 16.90 -5.61
N ALA A 55 -3.57 17.21 -4.67
CA ALA A 55 -3.88 17.28 -3.25
C ALA A 55 -4.90 18.38 -2.95
N ASP A 56 -4.65 19.61 -3.42
CA ASP A 56 -5.48 20.79 -3.21
C ASP A 56 -6.88 20.60 -3.83
N GLU A 57 -6.97 20.04 -5.05
CA GLU A 57 -8.23 19.71 -5.71
C GLU A 57 -9.03 18.66 -4.94
N SER A 58 -8.36 17.71 -4.29
CA SER A 58 -9.01 16.68 -3.49
C SER A 58 -9.44 17.16 -2.10
N GLY A 59 -8.89 18.28 -1.62
CA GLY A 59 -9.05 18.76 -0.23
C GLY A 59 -8.49 17.81 0.83
N ARG A 60 -7.73 16.77 0.43
CA ARG A 60 -7.13 15.80 1.34
C ARG A 60 -5.86 16.37 1.95
N THR A 61 -5.60 16.01 3.20
CA THR A 61 -4.33 16.33 3.90
C THR A 61 -3.46 15.10 4.12
N THR A 62 -4.03 13.90 3.94
CA THR A 62 -3.35 12.61 4.10
C THR A 62 -3.56 11.69 2.89
N LEU A 63 -2.58 10.82 2.67
CA LEU A 63 -2.60 9.72 1.71
C LEU A 63 -2.79 8.40 2.46
N THR A 64 -3.72 7.57 1.99
CA THR A 64 -3.84 6.17 2.41
C THR A 64 -2.83 5.36 1.61
N CYS A 65 -1.81 4.83 2.29
CA CYS A 65 -0.75 4.03 1.72
C CYS A 65 -1.05 2.56 1.96
N GLY A 66 -1.53 1.87 0.92
CA GLY A 66 -1.78 0.43 0.98
C GLY A 66 -0.48 -0.35 0.83
N TYR A 67 -0.26 -1.32 1.70
CA TYR A 67 0.84 -2.27 1.59
C TYR A 67 0.31 -3.55 0.96
N THR A 68 0.99 -4.00 -0.08
CA THR A 68 0.54 -5.16 -0.85
C THR A 68 1.72 -6.04 -1.21
N CYS A 69 1.52 -7.35 -1.18
CA CYS A 69 2.40 -8.29 -1.85
C CYS A 69 1.75 -8.81 -3.13
N LEU A 70 2.59 -9.12 -4.13
CA LEU A 70 2.15 -9.69 -5.39
C LEU A 70 2.71 -11.10 -5.51
N CYS A 71 1.80 -12.05 -5.65
CA CYS A 71 2.10 -13.43 -5.94
C CYS A 71 1.82 -13.71 -7.41
N VAL A 72 2.77 -14.31 -8.12
CA VAL A 72 2.69 -14.61 -9.55
C VAL A 72 3.01 -16.08 -9.78
N GLU A 73 2.04 -16.81 -10.31
CA GLU A 73 2.24 -18.17 -10.79
C GLU A 73 2.82 -18.14 -12.21
N THR A 74 3.93 -18.83 -12.40
CA THR A 74 4.65 -18.95 -13.67
C THR A 74 4.82 -20.43 -14.01
N SER A 75 5.21 -20.74 -15.26
CA SER A 75 5.54 -22.12 -15.64
C SER A 75 6.73 -22.71 -14.90
N ALA A 76 7.58 -21.87 -14.30
CA ALA A 76 8.72 -22.30 -13.49
C ALA A 76 8.40 -22.41 -11.98
N GLY A 77 7.17 -22.06 -11.57
CA GLY A 77 6.74 -22.04 -10.18
C GLY A 77 6.26 -20.67 -9.72
N LEU A 78 6.29 -20.44 -8.41
CA LEU A 78 5.70 -19.27 -7.76
C LEU A 78 6.74 -18.19 -7.46
N ALA A 79 6.46 -16.95 -7.84
CA ALA A 79 7.23 -15.78 -7.44
C ALA A 79 6.40 -14.90 -6.48
N ILE A 80 7.04 -14.42 -5.41
CA ILE A 80 6.46 -13.43 -4.48
C ILE A 80 7.30 -12.16 -4.57
N ILE A 81 6.63 -11.04 -4.81
CA ILE A 81 7.22 -9.71 -4.88
C ILE A 81 6.74 -8.92 -3.66
N ASP A 82 7.72 -8.48 -2.88
CA ASP A 82 7.54 -7.87 -1.56
C ASP A 82 6.84 -8.82 -0.55
N THR A 83 6.91 -8.50 0.73
CA THR A 83 6.32 -9.32 1.81
C THR A 83 5.34 -8.55 2.67
N GLY A 84 5.01 -7.32 2.26
CA GLY A 84 4.15 -6.43 3.03
C GLY A 84 4.83 -5.94 4.30
N LEU A 85 4.02 -5.50 5.25
CA LEU A 85 4.43 -5.00 6.55
C LEU A 85 4.89 -6.12 7.49
N GLY A 86 4.32 -7.32 7.31
CA GLY A 86 4.54 -8.43 8.24
C GLY A 86 4.03 -8.12 9.66
N ARG A 87 4.37 -9.00 10.61
CA ARG A 87 3.80 -8.96 11.98
C ARG A 87 4.35 -7.83 12.87
N SER A 88 5.34 -7.05 12.45
CA SER A 88 6.12 -6.18 13.34
C SER A 88 6.27 -4.74 12.89
N PHE A 89 5.54 -4.29 11.87
CA PHE A 89 5.75 -2.94 11.34
C PHE A 89 5.33 -1.81 12.29
N LEU A 90 4.32 -2.01 13.13
CA LEU A 90 3.82 -0.97 14.04
C LEU A 90 4.47 -0.98 15.44
N GLY A 91 5.39 -1.92 15.71
CA GLY A 91 5.96 -2.12 17.05
C GLY A 91 5.05 -2.92 17.98
#